data_AF-A0A699VHS3-F1
#
_entry.id   AF-A0A699VHS3-F1
#
_cell.length_a   1.000
_cell.length_b   1.000
_cell.length_c   1.000
_cell.angle_alpha   90.00
_cell.angle_beta   90.00
_cell.angle_gamma   90.00
#
_symmetry.space_group_name_H-M   'P 1'
#
loop_
_entity.id
_entity.type
_entity.pdbx_description
1 polymer ?
#
loop_
_entity_poly.entity_id
_entity_poly.type
_entity_poly.pdbx_seq_one_letter_code
_entity_poly.pdbx_strand_id
1 'polypeptide(L)' 'NVAGAKETVGTMVVQKSRIQCYNCKEFGHVARECQKPKRAKDVTYHMEMMLLCKQEEARIQLNAEQANWRDDTDDESED' A
#
# COMPACT_ATOMS: atom_id res chain seq x y z
N ASN A 1 27.79 -7.64 -28.35
CA ASN A 1 27.20 -6.44 -27.71
C ASN A 1 26.16 -6.93 -26.72
N VAL A 2 26.56 -7.23 -25.47
CA VAL A 2 25.63 -7.73 -24.44
C VAL A 2 24.98 -6.50 -23.80
N ALA A 3 23.73 -6.23 -24.18
CA ALA A 3 22.93 -5.18 -23.59
C ALA A 3 22.55 -5.60 -22.17
N GLY A 4 23.18 -4.97 -21.17
CA GLY A 4 22.88 -5.20 -19.76
C GLY A 4 21.44 -4.82 -19.44
N ALA A 5 20.64 -5.82 -19.09
CA ALA A 5 19.34 -5.61 -18.46
C ALA A 5 19.59 -5.04 -17.06
N LYS A 6 19.37 -3.74 -16.91
CA LYS A 6 19.39 -3.07 -15.60
C LYS A 6 18.18 -3.57 -14.82
N GLU A 7 18.45 -4.36 -13.78
CA GLU A 7 17.47 -4.75 -12.78
C GLU A 7 16.90 -3.49 -12.14
N THR A 8 15.65 -3.19 -12.47
CA THR A 8 14.88 -2.13 -11.83
C THR A 8 14.55 -2.58 -10.42
N VAL A 9 15.44 -2.25 -9.49
CA VAL A 9 15.17 -2.25 -8.04
C VAL A 9 13.78 -1.66 -7.82
N GLY A 10 12.92 -2.45 -7.18
CA GLY A 10 11.49 -2.22 -7.02
C GLY A 10 11.17 -0.84 -6.45
N THR A 11 11.04 0.15 -7.32
CA THR A 11 10.32 1.36 -6.99
C THR A 11 8.86 1.00 -7.20
N MET A 12 8.14 0.69 -6.12
CA MET A 12 6.67 0.70 -6.15
C MET A 12 6.26 2.15 -6.41
N VAL A 13 6.32 2.59 -7.68
CA VAL A 13 5.72 3.83 -8.12
C VAL A 13 4.22 3.64 -7.91
N VAL A 14 3.75 3.99 -6.72
CA VAL A 14 2.33 4.04 -6.41
C VAL A 14 1.71 4.94 -7.47
N GLN A 15 0.88 4.36 -8.33
CA GLN A 15 0.13 5.12 -9.31
C GLN A 15 -0.67 6.17 -8.55
N LYS A 16 -0.30 7.46 -8.68
CA LYS A 16 -0.93 8.56 -7.94
C LYS A 16 -2.45 8.57 -8.11
N SER A 17 -2.94 8.16 -9.29
CA SER A 17 -4.36 7.98 -9.61
C SER A 17 -5.10 6.98 -8.71
N ARG A 18 -4.41 6.05 -8.03
CA ARG A 18 -5.01 5.09 -7.10
C ARG A 18 -4.99 5.56 -5.63
N ILE A 19 -4.32 6.68 -5.34
CA ILE A 19 -4.25 7.23 -3.98
C ILE A 19 -5.49 8.08 -3.74
N GLN A 20 -6.29 7.74 -2.72
CA GLN A 20 -7.38 8.58 -2.26
C GLN A 20 -6.88 9.59 -1.20
N CYS A 21 -7.15 10.88 -1.43
CA CYS A 21 -6.85 11.94 -0.48
C CYS A 21 -7.78 11.85 0.72
N TYR A 22 -7.22 11.71 1.93
CA TYR A 22 -8.04 11.65 3.14
C TYR A 22 -8.80 12.97 3.44
N ASN A 23 -8.27 14.12 3.01
CA ASN A 23 -8.88 15.43 3.26
C ASN A 23 -10.13 15.68 2.42
N CYS A 24 -10.09 15.42 1.11
CA CYS A 24 -11.20 15.70 0.19
C CYS A 24 -11.88 14.47 -0.41
N LYS A 25 -11.37 13.26 -0.11
CA LYS A 25 -11.83 11.96 -0.63
C LYS A 25 -11.70 11.77 -2.16
N GLU A 26 -10.99 12.66 -2.85
CA GLU A 26 -10.68 12.56 -4.28
C GLU A 26 -9.40 11.75 -4.53
N PHE A 27 -9.29 11.12 -5.69
CA PHE A 27 -8.10 10.38 -6.09
C PHE A 27 -7.03 11.30 -6.72
N GLY A 28 -5.78 10.84 -6.77
CA GLY A 28 -4.70 11.50 -7.52
C GLY A 28 -3.64 12.19 -6.66
N HIS A 29 -3.88 12.37 -5.37
CA HIS A 29 -2.97 13.07 -4.47
C HIS A 29 -3.10 12.60 -3.02
N VAL A 30 -2.05 12.83 -2.23
CA VAL A 30 -2.06 12.61 -0.78
C VAL A 30 -2.59 13.83 -0.04
N ALA A 31 -3.08 13.66 1.18
CA ALA A 31 -3.68 14.75 1.97
C ALA A 31 -2.75 15.97 2.18
N ARG A 32 -1.42 15.78 2.21
CA ARG A 32 -0.45 16.88 2.33
C ARG A 32 -0.40 17.80 1.10
N GLU A 33 -0.81 17.29 -0.06
CA GLU A 33 -0.83 17.99 -1.36
C GLU A 33 -2.22 18.57 -1.67
N CYS A 34 -3.21 18.37 -0.79
CA CYS A 34 -4.58 18.82 -1.01
C CYS A 34 -4.68 20.35 -0.88
N GLN A 35 -5.23 21.00 -1.92
CA GLN A 35 -5.47 22.44 -1.93
C GLN A 35 -6.74 22.85 -1.17
N LYS A 36 -7.66 21.91 -0.90
CA LYS A 36 -8.85 22.19 -0.11
C LYS A 36 -8.46 22.44 1.36
N PRO A 37 -9.19 23.30 2.09
CA PRO A 37 -8.92 23.56 3.50
C PRO A 37 -8.88 22.25 4.30
N LYS A 38 -8.04 22.22 5.34
CA LYS A 38 -7.90 21.04 6.19
C LYS A 38 -9.23 20.76 6.90
N ARG A 39 -9.67 19.49 6.87
CA ARG A 39 -10.80 19.04 7.70
C ARG A 39 -10.50 19.30 9.17
N ALA A 40 -11.53 19.66 9.92
CA ALA A 40 -11.49 19.69 11.37
C ALA A 40 -11.21 18.27 11.90
N LYS A 41 -10.38 18.16 12.93
CA LYS A 41 -10.09 16.89 13.62
C LYS A 41 -11.15 16.66 14.69
N ASP A 42 -12.36 16.38 14.26
CA ASP A 42 -13.47 16.03 15.15
C ASP A 42 -13.38 14.56 15.62
N VAL A 43 -14.34 14.13 16.43
CA VAL A 43 -14.41 12.75 16.91
C VAL A 43 -14.52 11.76 15.74
N THR A 44 -15.27 12.13 14.70
CA THR A 44 -15.44 11.34 13.47
C THR A 44 -14.12 11.10 12.75
N TYR A 45 -13.31 12.15 12.58
CA TYR A 45 -11.95 12.05 12.03
C TYR A 45 -11.09 11.08 12.84
N HIS A 46 -11.13 11.18 14.16
CA HIS A 46 -10.34 10.32 15.03
C HIS A 46 -10.76 8.85 14.92
N MET A 47 -12.08 8.59 14.88
CA MET A 47 -12.61 7.24 14.68
C MET A 47 -12.26 6.67 13.30
N GLU A 48 -12.38 7.46 12.22
CA GLU A 48 -11.97 7.04 10.88
C GLU A 48 -10.47 6.68 10.84
N MET A 49 -9.61 7.47 11.48
CA MET A 49 -8.17 7.19 11.57
C MET A 49 -7.88 5.87 12.32
N MET A 50 -8.57 5.64 13.44
CA MET A 50 -8.44 4.40 14.21
C MET A 50 -8.86 3.17 13.41
N LEU A 51 -9.95 3.27 12.63
CA LEU A 51 -10.42 2.19 11.77
C LEU A 51 -9.43 1.88 10.65
N LEU A 52 -8.85 2.90 10.02
CA LEU A 52 -7.89 2.72 8.95
C LEU A 52 -6.59 2.05 9.45
N CYS A 53 -6.11 2.42 10.64
CA CYS A 53 -4.96 1.78 11.28
C CYS A 53 -5.18 0.27 11.48
N LYS A 54 -6.35 -0.10 12.00
CA LYS A 54 -6.72 -1.51 12.19
C LYS A 54 -6.78 -2.29 10.87
N GLN A 55 -7.27 -1.65 9.79
CA GLN A 55 -7.32 -2.28 8.48
C GLN A 55 -5.92 -2.48 7.89
N GLU A 56 -5.02 -1.51 8.06
CA GLU A 56 -3.61 -1.61 7.66
C GLU A 56 -2.91 -2.76 8.41
N GLU A 57 -3.10 -2.85 9.74
CA GLU A 57 -2.58 -3.94 10.56
C GLU A 57 -3.07 -5.32 10.10
N ALA A 58 -4.38 -5.45 9.85
CA ALA A 58 -4.95 -6.69 9.33
C ALA A 58 -4.39 -7.03 7.93
N ARG A 59 -4.19 -6.04 7.06
CA ARG A 59 -3.57 -6.22 5.75
C ARG A 59 -2.12 -6.70 5.85
N ILE A 60 -1.35 -6.16 6.79
CA ILE A 60 0.04 -6.57 7.05
C ILE A 60 0.08 -8.02 7.55
N GLN A 61 -0.81 -8.39 8.48
CA GLN A 61 -0.93 -9.76 8.99
C GLN A 61 -1.23 -10.75 7.86
N LEU A 62 -2.27 -10.47 7.04
CA LEU A 62 -2.61 -11.31 5.89
C LEU A 62 -1.48 -11.44 4.87
N ASN A 63 -0.74 -10.35 4.63
CA ASN A 63 0.41 -10.38 3.72
C ASN A 63 1.56 -11.23 4.28
N ALA A 64 1.78 -11.20 5.60
CA ALA A 64 2.78 -12.05 6.25
C ALA A 64 2.41 -13.54 6.17
N GLU A 65 1.14 -13.88 6.39
CA GLU A 65 0.64 -15.26 6.24
C GLU A 65 0.79 -15.76 4.79
N GLN A 66 0.51 -14.91 3.79
CA GLN A 66 0.67 -15.26 2.38
C GLN A 66 2.13 -15.42 1.96
N ALA A 67 3.07 -14.69 2.60
CA ALA A 67 4.50 -14.83 2.35
C ALA A 67 5.04 -16.17 2.88
N ASN A 68 4.50 -16.67 3.99
CA ASN A 68 4.91 -17.95 4.58
C ASN A 68 4.46 -19.17 3.76
N TRP A 69 3.39 -19.07 2.97
CA TRP A 69 2.88 -20.17 2.14
C TRP A 69 3.63 -20.37 0.82
N ARG A 70 4.46 -19.40 0.40
CA ARG A 70 5.17 -19.48 -0.90
C ARG A 70 6.48 -20.27 -0.86
N ASP A 71 6.89 -20.78 0.32
CA ASP A 71 8.16 -21.49 0.51
C ASP A 71 8.03 -23.02 0.31
N ASP A 72 6.82 -23.58 0.32
CA ASP A 72 6.58 -25.04 0.28
C ASP A 72 6.25 -25.58 -1.14
N THR A 73 6.57 -24.88 -2.22
CA THR A 73 6.29 -25.34 -3.61
C THR A 73 7.52 -25.41 -4.51
N ASP A 74 8.69 -25.71 -3.95
CA ASP A 74 9.90 -26.01 -4.75
C ASP A 74 10.69 -27.19 -4.15
N ASP A 75 9.99 -28.27 -3.80
CA ASP A 75 10.64 -29.57 -3.59
C ASP A 75 9.70 -30.67 -4.09
N GLU A 76 9.75 -30.95 -5.40
CA GLU A 76 9.50 -32.27 -6.00
C GLU A 76 10.06 -32.20 -7.44
N SER A 77 11.38 -32.18 -7.55
CA SER A 77 12.06 -32.63 -8.78
C SER A 77 12.81 -33.92 -8.48
N GLU A 78 12.68 -34.86 -9.43
CA GLU A 78 13.52 -36.04 -9.68
C GLU A 78 13.03 -37.39 -9.12
N ASP A 79 12.18 -38.09 -9.91
CA ASP A 79 12.45 -39.43 -10.46
C ASP A 79 11.59 -39.73 -11.70
#